data_AF-A0A8H7S1R8-F1
#
_entry.id   AF-A0A8H7S1R8-F1
#
_cell.length_a   1.000
_cell.length_b   1.000
_cell.length_c   1.000
_cell.angle_alpha   90.00
_cell.angle_beta   90.00
_cell.angle_gamma   90.00
#
_symmetry.space_group_name_H-M   'P 1'
#
loop_
_entity.id
_entity.type
_entity.pdbx_description
1 polymer ?
#
loop_
_entity_poly.entity_id
_entity_poly.type
_entity_poly.pdbx_seq_one_letter_code
_entity_poly.pdbx_strand_id
1 'polypeptide(L)'
;MEGIAMRGTVFLDFANPSQAAEAYDRLQQLSRQGEEYKKVRVEYAKPDPKRLATRERPSQIPKQQTSSSTIPSIPLHQPPKPIGQGEPIAPHLGINYPANPDLQYQYPDPTPEILNNMMHAIATVPRLYVQTLHLMNKMNLPPPFGPIQNESIPSLLSHKRKHDELIASDESELESDEEQKDKEKQKVETRSKILAAHEQKRASLLKSTAT
;
A
#
# COMPACT_ATOMS: atom_id res chain seq x y z
N MET A 1 6.41 13.63 -14.42
CA MET A 1 6.74 13.62 -15.86
C MET A 1 7.92 14.54 -16.05
N GLU A 2 9.14 13.99 -16.02
CA GLU A 2 10.35 14.74 -16.34
C GLU A 2 10.34 15.01 -17.84
N GLY A 3 9.98 16.24 -18.21
CA GLY A 3 10.18 16.74 -19.56
C GLY A 3 11.67 16.88 -19.85
N ILE A 4 12.03 16.79 -21.14
CA ILE A 4 13.38 17.02 -21.66
C ILE A 4 14.03 18.20 -20.93
N ALA A 5 15.12 17.95 -20.21
CA ALA A 5 15.82 18.96 -19.43
C ALA A 5 16.34 20.06 -20.35
N MET A 6 15.62 21.18 -20.41
CA MET A 6 16.05 22.38 -21.12
C MET A 6 17.21 23.00 -20.34
N ARG A 7 18.45 22.70 -20.77
CA ARG A 7 19.67 23.22 -20.12
C ARG A 7 19.69 24.74 -20.25
N GLY A 8 19.84 25.43 -19.12
CA GLY A 8 19.89 26.89 -19.08
C GLY A 8 18.52 27.59 -19.00
N THR A 9 17.44 26.86 -18.72
CA THR A 9 16.13 27.45 -18.36
C THR A 9 15.73 27.05 -16.94
N VAL A 10 15.13 27.98 -16.20
CA VAL A 10 14.65 27.77 -14.83
C VAL A 10 13.22 28.29 -14.76
N PHE A 11 12.34 27.55 -14.08
CA PHE A 11 10.97 27.97 -13.77
C PHE A 11 10.89 28.41 -12.33
N LEU A 12 10.18 29.51 -12.08
CA LEU A 12 9.97 30.09 -10.76
C LEU A 12 8.46 30.16 -10.49
N ASP A 13 8.02 29.54 -9.41
CA ASP A 13 6.64 29.64 -8.94
C ASP A 13 6.56 30.69 -7.82
N PHE A 14 5.62 31.62 -7.95
CA PHE A 14 5.36 32.66 -6.96
C PHE A 14 4.00 32.46 -6.32
N ALA A 15 3.88 32.70 -5.02
CA ALA A 15 2.61 32.58 -4.30
C ALA A 15 1.56 33.58 -4.79
N ASN A 16 2.00 34.79 -5.19
CA ASN A 16 1.14 35.89 -5.60
C ASN A 16 1.63 36.54 -6.91
N PRO A 17 0.73 37.05 -7.77
CA PRO A 17 1.10 37.70 -9.03
C PRO A 17 1.92 38.98 -8.84
N SER A 18 1.69 39.72 -7.74
CA SER A 18 2.46 40.93 -7.43
C SER A 18 3.94 40.64 -7.17
N GLN A 19 4.26 39.52 -6.51
CA GLN A 19 5.65 39.09 -6.29
C GLN A 19 6.32 38.65 -7.60
N ALA A 20 5.56 37.99 -8.48
CA ALA A 20 6.06 37.62 -9.80
C ALA A 20 6.41 38.85 -10.65
N ALA A 21 5.59 39.91 -10.59
CA ALA A 21 5.84 41.17 -11.28
C ALA A 21 7.10 41.88 -10.75
N GLU A 22 7.26 41.95 -9.43
CA GLU A 22 8.45 42.55 -8.82
C GLU A 22 9.73 41.78 -9.18
N ALA A 23 9.68 40.45 -9.14
CA ALA A 23 10.80 39.61 -9.55
C ALA A 23 11.13 39.77 -11.04
N TYR A 24 10.11 39.90 -11.89
CA TYR A 24 10.26 40.15 -13.32
C TYR A 24 11.05 41.45 -13.58
N ASP A 25 10.66 42.54 -12.94
CA ASP A 25 11.32 43.84 -13.13
C ASP A 25 12.80 43.81 -12.69
N ARG A 26 13.08 43.19 -11.53
CA ARG A 26 14.44 43.05 -11.01
C ARG A 26 15.33 42.20 -11.93
N LEU A 27 14.83 41.06 -12.40
CA LEU A 27 15.58 40.17 -13.30
C LEU A 27 15.78 40.79 -14.69
N GLN A 28 14.80 41.57 -15.16
CA GLN A 28 14.89 42.28 -16.43
C GLN A 28 15.95 43.39 -16.40
N GLN A 29 16.18 44.05 -15.26
CA GLN A 29 17.26 45.03 -15.10
C GLN A 29 18.65 44.37 -15.21
N LEU A 30 18.83 43.21 -14.57
CA LEU A 30 20.08 42.43 -14.66
C LEU A 30 20.37 41.96 -16.09
N SER A 31 19.34 41.69 -16.90
CA SER A 31 19.50 41.33 -18.33
C SER A 31 20.09 42.46 -19.20
N ARG A 32 20.07 43.71 -18.72
CA ARG A 32 20.51 44.89 -19.49
C ARG A 32 21.90 45.39 -19.08
N GLN A 33 22.39 45.04 -17.89
CA GLN A 33 23.60 45.66 -17.30
C GLN A 33 24.86 44.79 -17.34
N GLY A 34 24.78 43.53 -17.76
CA GLY A 34 25.95 42.63 -17.80
C GLY A 34 26.59 42.56 -19.19
N GLU A 35 27.72 43.23 -19.40
CA GLU A 35 28.56 43.01 -20.59
C GLU A 35 29.45 41.75 -20.45
N GLU A 36 29.62 41.22 -19.24
CA GLU A 36 30.50 40.08 -18.94
C GLU A 36 29.73 38.75 -18.70
N TYR A 37 28.42 38.80 -18.46
CA TYR A 37 27.60 37.62 -18.14
C TYR A 37 26.56 37.33 -19.23
N LYS A 38 26.27 36.04 -19.44
CA LYS A 38 25.29 35.56 -20.43
C LYS A 38 23.92 36.20 -20.16
N LYS A 39 23.40 36.94 -21.14
CA LYS A 39 22.11 37.65 -21.06
C LYS A 39 20.97 36.71 -20.68
N VAL A 40 20.26 37.02 -19.60
CA VAL A 40 19.10 36.27 -19.12
C VAL A 40 17.85 36.79 -19.82
N ARG A 41 17.00 35.87 -20.30
CA ARG A 41 15.67 36.19 -20.87
C ARG A 41 14.60 35.80 -19.86
N VAL A 42 13.76 36.76 -19.49
CA VAL A 42 12.70 36.57 -18.48
C VAL A 42 11.35 36.68 -19.19
N GLU A 43 10.50 35.68 -19.01
CA GLU A 43 9.13 35.66 -19.55
C GLU A 43 8.17 35.02 -18.57
N TYR A 44 6.90 35.44 -18.62
CA TYR A 44 5.83 34.72 -17.94
C TYR A 44 5.62 33.35 -18.57
N ALA A 45 5.40 32.35 -17.71
CA ALA A 45 5.12 31.00 -18.17
C ALA A 45 3.83 30.97 -19.00
N LYS A 46 3.89 30.31 -20.16
CA LYS A 46 2.68 30.04 -20.95
C LYS A 46 1.82 29.04 -20.17
N PRO A 47 0.51 29.29 -20.02
CA PRO A 47 -0.36 28.35 -19.35
C PRO A 47 -0.41 27.05 -20.16
N ASP A 48 0.06 25.95 -19.57
CA ASP A 48 -0.05 24.64 -20.17
C ASP A 48 -1.52 24.21 -20.25
N PRO A 49 -2.07 23.91 -21.44
CA PRO A 49 -3.47 23.50 -21.58
C PRO A 49 -3.80 22.20 -20.83
N LYS A 50 -2.79 21.36 -20.55
CA LYS A 50 -2.93 20.13 -19.75
C LYS A 50 -3.06 20.41 -18.24
N ARG A 51 -2.54 21.53 -17.74
CA ARG A 51 -2.57 21.91 -16.31
C ARG A 51 -3.90 22.58 -15.93
N LEU A 52 -4.58 23.19 -16.90
CA LEU A 52 -5.91 23.79 -16.72
C LEU A 52 -7.01 22.74 -16.49
N ALA A 53 -6.85 21.52 -17.00
CA ALA A 53 -7.82 20.43 -16.78
C ALA A 53 -7.84 19.87 -15.35
N THR A 54 -6.82 20.15 -14.52
CA THR A 54 -6.71 19.62 -13.15
C THR A 54 -7.19 20.62 -12.09
N ARG A 55 -7.57 21.86 -12.47
CA ARG A 55 -7.93 22.93 -11.51
C ARG A 55 -9.43 23.16 -11.34
N GLU A 56 -10.26 22.24 -11.84
CA GLU A 56 -11.72 22.33 -11.79
C GLU A 56 -12.31 21.15 -11.00
N ARG A 57 -12.32 21.21 -9.65
CA ARG A 57 -13.38 20.68 -8.78
C ARG A 57 -13.18 21.02 -7.28
N PRO A 58 -14.27 21.07 -6.48
CA PRO A 58 -14.73 22.34 -5.96
C PRO A 58 -14.62 22.40 -4.43
N SER A 59 -14.47 23.64 -3.96
CA SER A 59 -14.87 24.07 -2.62
C SER A 59 -16.34 23.68 -2.38
N GLN A 60 -16.57 22.62 -1.62
CA GLN A 60 -17.85 22.38 -0.96
C GLN A 60 -17.61 22.38 0.54
N ILE A 61 -18.02 23.48 1.15
CA ILE A 61 -18.20 23.67 2.58
C ILE A 61 -19.48 22.91 2.98
N PRO A 62 -19.46 21.94 3.91
CA PRO A 62 -20.66 21.50 4.57
C PRO A 62 -20.85 22.33 5.85
N LYS A 63 -21.91 23.14 5.89
CA LYS A 63 -22.49 23.61 7.16
C LYS A 63 -23.18 22.41 7.82
N GLN A 64 -22.68 21.92 8.95
CA GLN A 64 -23.47 21.13 9.90
C GLN A 64 -23.21 21.54 11.35
N GLN A 65 -24.28 22.07 11.93
CA GLN A 65 -24.76 22.07 13.32
C GLN A 65 -23.84 21.52 14.42
N THR A 66 -23.44 22.46 15.29
CA THR A 66 -23.41 22.38 16.76
C THR A 66 -23.59 21.01 17.43
N SER A 67 -22.50 20.46 17.98
CA SER A 67 -22.51 19.88 19.32
C SER A 67 -21.10 19.95 19.92
N SER A 68 -21.07 20.20 21.23
CA SER A 68 -19.97 20.63 22.07
C SER A 68 -18.78 19.68 22.13
N SER A 69 -17.58 20.19 21.85
CA SER A 69 -16.37 19.86 22.61
C SER A 69 -15.28 20.91 22.37
N THR A 70 -14.75 21.44 23.47
CA THR A 70 -13.72 22.47 23.54
C THR A 70 -12.44 22.02 22.83
N ILE A 71 -12.10 22.65 21.71
CA ILE A 71 -10.78 22.58 21.07
C ILE A 71 -10.19 24.00 21.14
N PRO A 72 -9.04 24.23 21.79
CA PRO A 72 -8.41 25.54 21.75
C PRO A 72 -7.94 25.84 20.33
N SER A 73 -8.39 27.00 19.85
CA SER A 73 -8.15 27.59 18.55
C SER A 73 -6.66 27.66 18.23
N ILE A 74 -6.19 26.91 17.23
CA ILE A 74 -4.88 27.14 16.62
C ILE A 74 -5.03 28.36 15.69
N PRO A 75 -4.28 29.47 15.89
CA PRO A 75 -4.32 30.58 14.97
C PRO A 75 -3.74 30.15 13.62
N LEU A 76 -4.61 30.09 12.62
CA LEU A 76 -4.28 30.16 11.20
C LEU A 76 -3.52 31.48 10.99
N HIS A 77 -2.37 31.43 10.31
CA HIS A 77 -1.34 32.47 10.10
C HIS A 77 -0.07 32.27 10.95
N GLN A 78 0.73 31.26 10.60
CA GLN A 78 2.17 31.29 10.86
C GLN A 78 2.87 31.81 9.59
N PRO A 79 3.82 32.76 9.69
CA PRO A 79 4.66 33.17 8.57
C PRO A 79 5.47 31.97 8.04
N PRO A 80 5.94 32.00 6.78
CA PRO A 80 6.76 30.91 6.23
C PRO A 80 7.96 30.68 7.15
N LYS A 81 8.05 29.46 7.69
CA LYS A 81 9.15 29.07 8.59
C LYS A 81 10.48 29.22 7.85
N PRO A 82 11.52 29.77 8.50
CA PRO A 82 12.84 29.93 7.89
C PRO A 82 13.36 28.58 7.40
N ILE A 83 13.87 28.58 6.16
CA ILE A 83 14.47 27.44 5.48
C ILE A 83 15.72 27.05 6.28
N GLY A 84 15.62 26.00 7.11
CA GLY A 84 16.78 25.49 7.87
C GLY A 84 16.43 24.77 9.17
N GLN A 85 15.23 24.93 9.72
CA GLN A 85 14.79 24.18 10.90
C GLN A 85 13.54 23.38 10.54
N GLY A 86 13.72 22.07 10.33
CA GLY A 86 12.61 21.15 10.06
C GLY A 86 11.60 21.13 11.20
N GLU A 87 10.40 20.63 10.93
CA GLU A 87 9.38 20.52 11.97
C GLU A 87 9.86 19.55 13.07
N PRO A 88 9.79 19.96 14.36
CA PRO A 88 10.18 19.09 15.47
C PRO A 88 9.31 17.83 15.53
N ILE A 89 9.94 16.69 15.81
CA ILE A 89 9.30 15.36 15.69
C ILE A 89 8.10 15.21 16.63
N ALA A 90 8.23 15.62 17.88
CA ALA A 90 7.17 15.54 18.88
C ALA A 90 7.39 16.55 20.01
N PRO A 91 7.03 17.84 19.80
CA PRO A 91 7.19 18.90 20.81
C PRO A 91 6.49 18.60 22.14
N HIS A 92 5.32 17.95 22.07
CA HIS A 92 4.54 17.57 23.24
C HIS A 92 5.23 16.51 24.12
N LEU A 93 6.21 15.78 23.57
CA LEU A 93 7.06 14.83 24.29
C LEU A 93 8.44 15.41 24.63
N GLY A 94 8.66 16.72 24.40
CA GLY A 94 9.96 17.37 24.57
C GLY A 94 10.97 17.10 23.45
N ILE A 95 10.56 16.47 22.35
CA ILE A 95 11.42 16.18 21.19
C ILE A 95 11.38 17.38 20.24
N ASN A 96 12.28 18.34 20.49
CA ASN A 96 12.34 19.64 19.82
C ASN A 96 13.32 19.72 18.64
N TYR A 97 13.92 18.59 18.24
CA TYR A 97 14.77 18.52 17.04
C TYR A 97 13.98 17.95 15.86
N PRO A 98 14.31 18.36 14.61
CA PRO A 98 13.69 17.81 13.42
C PRO A 98 14.13 16.35 13.18
N ALA A 99 13.31 15.59 12.46
CA ALA A 99 13.72 14.28 11.98
C ALA A 99 14.98 14.42 11.10
N ASN A 100 15.97 13.56 11.31
CA ASN A 100 17.14 13.53 10.44
C ASN A 100 16.69 13.09 9.03
N PRO A 101 16.87 13.92 7.98
CA PRO A 101 16.43 13.59 6.62
C PRO A 101 17.16 12.38 6.03
N ASP A 102 18.36 12.06 6.52
CA ASP A 102 19.15 10.91 6.08
C ASP A 102 18.78 9.62 6.82
N LEU A 103 17.93 9.70 7.85
CA LEU A 103 17.48 8.52 8.58
C LEU A 103 16.42 7.79 7.77
N GLN A 104 16.78 6.62 7.24
CA GLN A 104 15.87 5.74 6.54
C GLN A 104 15.57 4.53 7.42
N TYR A 105 14.29 4.23 7.61
CA TYR A 105 13.88 3.01 8.28
C TYR A 105 13.86 1.87 7.27
N GLN A 106 14.78 0.92 7.42
CA GLN A 106 14.76 -0.30 6.63
C GLN A 106 13.82 -1.31 7.28
N TYR A 107 12.76 -1.68 6.58
CA TYR A 107 11.88 -2.76 7.01
C TYR A 107 12.51 -4.11 6.67
N PRO A 108 12.42 -5.11 7.55
CA PRO A 108 12.78 -6.48 7.20
C PRO A 108 11.83 -7.01 6.12
N ASP A 109 12.29 -8.02 5.39
CA ASP A 109 11.47 -8.73 4.41
C ASP A 109 10.22 -9.36 5.08
N PRO A 110 9.09 -9.47 4.37
CA PRO A 110 7.86 -9.99 4.93
C PRO A 110 8.00 -11.48 5.27
N THR A 111 8.13 -11.78 6.56
CA THR A 111 8.08 -13.16 7.10
C THR A 111 6.66 -13.52 7.55
N PRO A 112 6.28 -14.81 7.59
CA PRO A 112 4.95 -15.21 8.07
C PRO A 112 4.66 -14.74 9.50
N GLU A 113 5.69 -14.71 10.37
CA GLU A 113 5.56 -14.20 11.74
C GLU A 113 5.25 -12.70 11.77
N ILE A 114 5.96 -11.91 10.97
CA ILE A 114 5.71 -10.46 10.85
C ILE A 114 4.28 -10.20 10.33
N LEU A 115 3.85 -10.92 9.30
CA LEU A 115 2.50 -10.80 8.76
C LEU A 115 1.43 -11.17 9.80
N ASN A 116 1.66 -12.22 10.59
CA ASN A 116 0.75 -12.62 11.65
C ASN A 116 0.66 -11.56 12.76
N ASN A 117 1.80 -11.00 13.17
CA ASN A 117 1.84 -9.90 14.13
C ASN A 117 1.10 -8.65 13.62
N MET A 118 1.23 -8.35 12.32
CA MET A 118 0.44 -7.28 11.70
C MET A 118 -1.07 -7.58 11.74
N MET A 119 -1.49 -8.81 11.44
CA MET A 119 -2.90 -9.21 11.52
C MET A 119 -3.44 -9.07 12.95
N HIS A 120 -2.70 -9.52 13.96
CA HIS A 120 -3.08 -9.33 15.37
C HIS A 120 -3.20 -7.85 15.75
N ALA A 121 -2.26 -7.00 15.31
CA ALA A 121 -2.31 -5.56 15.57
C ALA A 121 -3.54 -4.90 14.90
N ILE A 122 -3.84 -5.28 13.66
CA ILE A 122 -5.01 -4.77 12.93
C ILE A 122 -6.31 -5.20 13.62
N ALA A 123 -6.40 -6.45 14.10
CA ALA A 123 -7.57 -6.95 14.79
C ALA A 123 -7.80 -6.29 16.16
N THR A 124 -6.73 -5.91 16.85
CA THR A 124 -6.80 -5.30 18.19
C THR A 124 -7.03 -3.79 18.18
N VAL A 125 -6.60 -3.09 17.12
CA VAL A 125 -6.67 -1.62 17.04
C VAL A 125 -7.64 -1.18 15.92
N PRO A 126 -8.89 -0.80 16.24
CA PRO A 126 -9.90 -0.46 15.23
C PRO A 126 -9.50 0.70 14.31
N ARG A 127 -8.77 1.69 14.85
CA ARG A 127 -8.27 2.82 14.05
C ARG A 127 -7.26 2.35 13.01
N LEU A 128 -6.40 1.39 13.34
CA LEU A 128 -5.42 0.83 12.42
C LEU A 128 -6.10 0.08 11.28
N TYR A 129 -7.12 -0.74 11.59
CA TYR A 129 -7.94 -1.42 10.58
C TYR A 129 -8.51 -0.45 9.54
N VAL A 130 -9.15 0.63 9.99
CA VAL A 130 -9.72 1.64 9.10
C VAL A 130 -8.64 2.32 8.26
N GLN A 131 -7.48 2.63 8.84
CA GLN A 131 -6.36 3.21 8.11
C GLN A 131 -5.82 2.27 7.03
N THR A 132 -5.70 0.98 7.32
CA THR A 132 -5.30 -0.02 6.32
C THR A 132 -6.31 -0.09 5.18
N LEU A 133 -7.62 -0.08 5.46
CA LEU A 133 -8.64 -0.03 4.41
C LEU A 133 -8.55 1.24 3.55
N HIS A 134 -8.37 2.40 4.17
CA HIS A 134 -8.18 3.66 3.44
C HIS A 134 -6.91 3.62 2.57
N LEU A 135 -5.82 3.03 3.08
CA LEU A 135 -4.59 2.86 2.35
C LEU A 135 -4.78 1.93 1.14
N MET A 136 -5.46 0.79 1.32
CA MET A 136 -5.79 -0.11 0.22
C MET A 136 -6.57 0.60 -0.89
N ASN A 137 -7.59 1.38 -0.51
CA ASN A 137 -8.34 2.21 -1.45
C ASN A 137 -7.45 3.24 -2.15
N LYS A 138 -6.55 3.92 -1.41
CA LYS A 138 -5.61 4.92 -1.96
C LYS A 138 -4.63 4.31 -2.97
N MET A 139 -4.27 3.04 -2.76
CA MET A 139 -3.40 2.27 -3.64
C MET A 139 -4.17 1.57 -4.77
N ASN A 140 -5.48 1.82 -4.91
CA ASN A 140 -6.38 1.17 -5.88
C ASN A 140 -6.32 -0.37 -5.83
N LEU A 141 -6.12 -0.93 -4.63
CA LEU A 141 -6.14 -2.37 -4.42
C LEU A 141 -7.59 -2.87 -4.34
N PRO A 142 -7.86 -4.12 -4.74
CA PRO A 142 -9.18 -4.70 -4.55
C PRO A 142 -9.55 -4.71 -3.06
N PRO A 143 -10.83 -4.48 -2.72
CA PRO A 143 -11.27 -4.43 -1.33
C PRO A 143 -11.13 -5.81 -0.66
N PRO A 144 -10.64 -5.90 0.59
CA PRO A 144 -10.36 -7.17 1.28
C PRO A 144 -11.60 -7.82 1.89
N PHE A 145 -12.80 -7.53 1.38
CA PHE A 145 -14.07 -8.04 1.94
C PHE A 145 -14.50 -9.36 1.31
N GLY A 146 -13.84 -9.78 0.23
CA GLY A 146 -14.11 -11.04 -0.46
C GLY A 146 -13.44 -12.25 0.20
N PRO A 147 -13.80 -13.47 -0.23
CA PRO A 147 -13.08 -14.67 0.18
C PRO A 147 -11.60 -14.60 -0.23
N ILE A 148 -10.74 -15.27 0.52
CA ILE A 148 -9.30 -15.33 0.25
C ILE A 148 -9.07 -15.91 -1.14
N GLN A 149 -8.51 -15.11 -2.05
CA GLN A 149 -8.19 -15.54 -3.41
C GLN A 149 -6.81 -16.20 -3.41
N ASN A 150 -6.73 -17.49 -3.75
CA ASN A 150 -5.48 -18.27 -3.72
C ASN A 150 -4.38 -17.72 -4.63
N GLU A 151 -4.74 -16.96 -5.66
CA GLU A 151 -3.84 -16.26 -6.58
C GLU A 151 -3.14 -15.03 -5.99
N SER A 152 -3.59 -14.54 -4.83
CA SER A 152 -2.96 -13.44 -4.10
C SER A 152 -1.90 -13.87 -3.09
N ILE A 153 -1.65 -15.18 -2.95
CA ILE A 153 -0.64 -15.72 -2.04
C ILE A 153 0.73 -15.65 -2.73
N PRO A 154 1.67 -14.80 -2.28
CA PRO A 154 3.00 -14.76 -2.87
C PRO A 154 3.71 -16.12 -2.72
N SER A 155 4.39 -16.56 -3.78
CA SER A 155 5.11 -17.85 -3.87
C SER A 155 6.04 -18.14 -2.67
N LEU A 156 6.54 -17.09 -2.01
CA LEU A 156 7.36 -17.17 -0.79
C LEU A 156 6.64 -17.86 0.38
N LEU A 157 5.30 -17.80 0.45
CA LEU A 157 4.50 -18.47 1.47
C LEU A 157 4.06 -19.88 1.06
N SER A 158 4.17 -20.23 -0.23
CA SER A 158 3.73 -21.53 -0.78
C SER A 158 4.74 -22.67 -0.59
N HIS A 159 5.97 -22.37 -0.14
CA HIS A 159 7.03 -23.36 0.05
C HIS A 159 6.89 -24.23 1.31
N LYS A 160 5.80 -24.09 2.09
CA LYS A 160 5.45 -25.04 3.15
C LYS A 160 4.27 -25.90 2.70
N ARG A 161 4.55 -27.14 2.29
CA ARG A 161 3.75 -28.38 2.46
C ARG A 161 4.18 -29.50 1.48
N LYS A 162 5.47 -29.84 1.43
CA LYS A 162 5.90 -31.15 0.91
C LYS A 162 6.36 -32.12 2.01
N HIS A 163 6.39 -31.68 3.26
CA HIS A 163 6.85 -32.51 4.38
C HIS A 163 5.71 -33.27 5.09
N ASP A 164 4.45 -32.86 4.92
CA ASP A 164 3.30 -33.50 5.60
C ASP A 164 2.78 -34.76 4.89
N GLU A 165 3.08 -34.94 3.61
CA GLU A 165 2.59 -36.10 2.86
C GLU A 165 3.38 -37.39 3.16
N LEU A 166 4.60 -37.25 3.72
CA LEU A 166 5.47 -38.37 4.08
C LEU A 166 5.30 -38.83 5.54
N ILE A 167 4.61 -38.04 6.38
CA ILE A 167 4.36 -38.39 7.79
C ILE A 167 3.00 -39.08 7.95
N ALA A 168 2.05 -38.84 7.03
CA ALA A 168 0.69 -39.39 7.11
C ALA A 168 0.57 -40.88 6.77
N SER A 169 1.65 -41.57 6.36
CA SER A 169 1.59 -42.98 5.95
C SER A 169 2.10 -44.00 6.97
N ASP A 170 2.55 -43.60 8.17
CA ASP A 170 3.28 -44.53 9.06
C ASP A 170 2.88 -44.55 10.55
N GLU A 171 1.80 -43.91 10.99
CA GLU A 171 1.38 -44.04 12.41
C GLU A 171 -0.14 -44.09 12.59
N SER A 172 -0.68 -45.28 12.85
CA SER A 172 -1.54 -45.61 14.00
C SER A 172 -2.15 -47.00 13.83
N GLU A 173 -1.44 -48.02 14.32
CA GLU A 173 -2.02 -49.31 14.69
C GLU A 173 -2.32 -49.32 16.21
N LEU A 174 -3.42 -49.99 16.57
CA LEU A 174 -3.83 -50.45 17.90
C LEU A 174 -4.50 -49.44 18.85
N GLU A 175 -5.83 -49.55 18.97
CA GLU A 175 -6.46 -49.67 20.29
C GLU A 175 -7.63 -50.67 20.23
N SER A 176 -7.58 -51.66 21.12
CA SER A 176 -8.42 -52.86 21.14
C SER A 176 -9.74 -52.59 21.86
N ASP A 177 -10.86 -52.67 21.13
CA ASP A 177 -12.19 -52.84 21.72
C ASP A 177 -13.01 -53.87 20.92
N GLU A 178 -13.48 -54.94 21.58
CA GLU A 178 -13.98 -56.17 20.92
C GLU A 178 -15.38 -56.02 20.28
N GLU A 179 -16.09 -54.91 20.50
CA GLU A 179 -17.44 -54.66 19.96
C GLU A 179 -17.45 -53.92 18.60
N GLN A 180 -16.30 -53.44 18.10
CA GLN A 180 -16.20 -52.67 16.85
C GLN A 180 -15.71 -53.47 15.63
N LYS A 181 -15.24 -54.71 15.80
CA LYS A 181 -14.68 -55.56 14.72
C LYS A 181 -15.63 -55.74 13.52
N ASP A 182 -16.93 -55.87 13.75
CA ASP A 182 -17.87 -56.12 12.65
C ASP A 182 -18.21 -54.85 11.86
N LYS A 183 -18.28 -53.70 12.54
CA LYS A 183 -18.48 -52.40 11.87
C LYS A 183 -17.23 -51.99 11.08
N GLU A 184 -16.05 -52.32 11.58
CA GLU A 184 -14.78 -52.04 10.92
C GLU A 184 -14.56 -52.94 9.70
N LYS A 185 -14.89 -54.24 9.79
CA LYS A 185 -14.87 -55.14 8.63
C LYS A 185 -15.80 -54.67 7.51
N GLN A 186 -17.02 -54.25 7.86
CA GLN A 186 -17.96 -53.69 6.88
C GLN A 186 -17.45 -52.37 6.27
N LYS A 187 -16.80 -51.51 7.06
CA LYS A 187 -16.20 -50.24 6.58
C LYS A 187 -15.00 -50.47 5.66
N VAL A 188 -14.17 -51.48 5.94
CA VAL A 188 -13.02 -51.87 5.10
C VAL A 188 -13.51 -52.50 3.79
N GLU A 189 -14.52 -53.36 3.85
CA GLU A 189 -15.08 -54.03 2.68
C GLU A 189 -15.85 -53.06 1.76
N THR A 190 -16.57 -52.08 2.32
CA THR A 190 -17.21 -51.03 1.52
C THR A 190 -16.17 -50.14 0.85
N ARG A 191 -15.08 -49.78 1.54
CA ARG A 191 -14.00 -48.97 0.97
C ARG A 191 -13.24 -49.71 -0.14
N SER A 192 -13.00 -51.02 -0.01
CA SER A 192 -12.36 -51.83 -1.05
C SER A 192 -13.24 -51.99 -2.30
N LYS A 193 -14.55 -52.17 -2.13
CA LYS A 193 -15.52 -52.21 -3.23
C LYS A 193 -15.58 -50.90 -4.01
N ILE A 194 -15.53 -49.75 -3.31
CA ILE A 194 -15.51 -48.42 -3.95
C ILE A 194 -14.25 -48.24 -4.78
N LEU A 195 -13.08 -48.64 -4.26
CA LEU A 195 -11.80 -48.56 -4.98
C LEU A 195 -11.80 -49.45 -6.23
N ALA A 196 -12.27 -50.69 -6.12
CA ALA A 196 -12.36 -51.61 -7.25
C ALA A 196 -13.32 -51.11 -8.34
N ALA A 197 -14.47 -50.54 -7.96
CA ALA A 197 -15.41 -49.96 -8.90
C ALA A 197 -14.83 -48.74 -9.62
N HIS A 198 -14.07 -47.90 -8.91
CA HIS A 198 -13.40 -46.75 -9.50
C HIS A 198 -12.30 -47.18 -10.50
N GLU A 199 -11.56 -48.23 -10.19
CA GLU A 199 -10.54 -48.81 -11.07
C GLU A 199 -11.16 -49.43 -12.33
N GLN A 200 -12.25 -50.18 -12.20
CA GLN A 200 -12.99 -50.75 -13.34
C GLN A 200 -13.54 -49.66 -14.26
N LYS A 201 -14.11 -48.59 -13.69
CA LYS A 201 -14.63 -47.45 -14.45
C LYS A 201 -13.51 -46.70 -15.19
N ARG A 202 -12.33 -46.59 -14.58
CA ARG A 202 -11.14 -46.00 -15.22
C ARG A 202 -10.63 -46.88 -16.36
N ALA A 203 -10.57 -48.20 -16.16
CA ALA A 203 -10.14 -49.16 -17.17
C ALA A 203 -11.11 -49.23 -18.38
N SER A 204 -12.43 -49.13 -18.15
CA SER A 204 -13.40 -49.06 -19.24
C SER A 204 -13.29 -47.75 -20.03
N LEU A 205 -13.02 -46.63 -19.36
CA LEU A 205 -12.84 -45.34 -20.02
C LEU A 205 -11.61 -45.36 -20.93
N LEU A 206 -10.49 -45.90 -20.45
CA LEU A 206 -9.24 -46.06 -21.21
C LEU A 206 -9.41 -46.98 -22.44
N LYS A 207 -10.25 -48.01 -22.34
CA LYS A 207 -10.58 -48.90 -23.48
C LYS A 207 -11.49 -48.22 -24.51
N SER A 208 -12.41 -47.36 -24.07
CA SER A 208 -13.31 -46.63 -24.98
C SER A 208 -12.63 -45.52 -25.78
N THR A 209 -11.48 -45.01 -25.30
CA THR A 209 -10.70 -43.96 -25.97
C THR A 209 -9.67 -44.48 -26.97
N ALA A 210 -9.55 -45.80 -27.15
CA ALA A 210 -8.53 -46.45 -27.98
C ALA A 210 -9.09 -47.13 -29.24
N THR A 211 -10.32 -46.81 -29.65
CA THR A 211 -10.94 -47.22 -30.93
C THR A 211 -11.39 -45.98 -31.68
#